data_AF-A0A838KH15-F1
#
_entry.id   AF-A0A838KH15-F1
#
_cell.length_a   1.000
_cell.length_b   1.000
_cell.length_c   1.000
_cell.angle_alpha   90.00
_cell.angle_beta   90.00
_cell.angle_gamma   90.00
#
_symmetry.space_group_name_H-M   'P 1'
#
loop_
_entity.id
_entity.type
_entity.pdbx_description
1 polymer ?
#
loop_
_entity_poly.entity_id
_entity_poly.type
_entity_poly.pdbx_seq_one_letter_code
_entity_poly.pdbx_strand_id
1 'polypeptide(L)'
;VRPSRPGMGDAAAARAARKELARLERALDRLRVREAQLHGDLSAAATDHEKVLSLDAELRDLVAERTGLEDRWLELAELSEDAG
;
A
#
# COMPACT_ATOMS: atom_id res chain seq x y z
N VAL A 1 -5.51 31.94 21.70
CA VAL A 1 -4.37 31.84 20.76
C VAL A 1 -4.96 31.77 19.35
N ARG A 2 -4.54 32.65 18.43
CA ARG A 2 -4.92 32.53 17.01
C ARG A 2 -3.99 31.49 16.37
N PRO A 3 -4.47 30.53 15.55
CA PRO A 3 -3.57 29.62 14.87
C PRO A 3 -2.67 30.40 13.89
N SER A 4 -1.38 30.11 13.90
CA SER A 4 -0.43 30.60 12.89
C SER A 4 -0.87 30.13 11.51
N ARG A 5 -0.79 31.01 10.51
CA ARG A 5 -0.98 30.61 9.10
C ARG A 5 0.08 29.56 8.74
N PRO A 6 -0.29 28.48 8.02
CA PRO A 6 0.68 27.49 7.56
C PRO A 6 1.76 28.17 6.72
N GLY A 7 3.01 27.81 6.98
CA GLY A 7 4.17 28.35 6.30
C GLY A 7 4.35 27.76 4.90
N MET A 8 5.21 28.36 4.08
CA MET A 8 5.58 27.82 2.76
C MET A 8 6.13 26.37 2.84
N GLY A 9 6.74 26.00 3.96
CA GLY A 9 7.22 24.64 4.25
C GLY A 9 6.09 23.62 4.39
N ASP A 10 5.02 23.97 5.11
CA ASP A 10 3.86 23.10 5.35
C ASP A 10 3.15 22.79 4.02
N ALA A 11 2.98 23.81 3.18
CA ALA A 11 2.41 23.65 1.84
C ALA A 11 3.28 22.76 0.91
N ALA A 12 4.61 22.77 1.08
CA ALA A 12 5.51 21.91 0.32
C ALA A 12 5.45 20.46 0.82
N ALA A 13 5.40 20.25 2.13
CA ALA A 13 5.23 18.94 2.75
C ALA A 13 3.88 18.30 2.35
N ALA A 14 2.78 19.04 2.40
CA ALA A 14 1.46 18.55 1.98
C ALA A 14 1.40 18.13 0.51
N ARG A 15 2.14 18.80 -0.38
CA ARG A 15 2.25 18.39 -1.79
C ARG A 15 3.10 17.14 -1.97
N ALA A 16 4.18 17.00 -1.20
CA ALA A 16 5.01 15.81 -1.22
C ALA A 16 4.25 14.58 -0.70
N ALA A 17 3.53 14.71 0.42
CA ALA A 17 2.67 13.66 0.99
C ALA A 17 1.62 13.17 -0.01
N ARG A 18 0.86 14.09 -0.64
CA ARG A 18 -0.11 13.75 -1.69
C ARG A 18 0.51 13.02 -2.89
N LYS A 19 1.72 13.40 -3.29
CA LYS A 19 2.43 12.72 -4.38
C LYS A 19 2.81 11.29 -4.00
N GLU A 20 3.20 11.09 -2.75
CA GLU A 20 3.57 9.76 -2.25
C GLU A 20 2.36 8.85 -2.06
N LEU A 21 1.25 9.37 -1.52
CA LEU A 21 -0.04 8.67 -1.47
C LEU A 21 -0.45 8.14 -2.84
N ALA A 22 -0.41 8.98 -3.88
CA ALA A 22 -0.74 8.58 -5.25
C ALA A 22 0.21 7.50 -5.82
N ARG A 23 1.44 7.38 -5.32
CA ARG A 23 2.35 6.30 -5.70
C ARG A 23 2.04 5.01 -4.96
N LEU A 24 1.73 5.10 -3.67
CA LEU A 24 1.34 3.96 -2.84
C LEU A 24 0.03 3.35 -3.36
N GLU A 25 -0.96 4.15 -3.72
CA GLU A 25 -2.21 3.68 -4.33
C GLU A 25 -1.94 2.84 -5.58
N ARG A 26 -1.12 3.35 -6.50
CA ARG A 26 -0.74 2.60 -7.72
C ARG A 26 0.01 1.32 -7.40
N ALA A 27 0.81 1.30 -6.33
CA ALA A 27 1.52 0.10 -5.89
C ALA A 27 0.55 -0.94 -5.31
N LEU A 28 -0.35 -0.51 -4.43
CA LEU A 28 -1.43 -1.34 -3.89
C LEU A 28 -2.30 -1.95 -4.99
N ASP A 29 -2.65 -1.18 -6.02
CA ASP A 29 -3.43 -1.69 -7.15
C ASP A 29 -2.68 -2.79 -7.92
N ARG A 30 -1.36 -2.66 -8.09
CA ARG A 30 -0.55 -3.73 -8.70
C ARG A 30 -0.49 -4.97 -7.81
N LEU A 31 -0.37 -4.80 -6.49
CA LEU A 31 -0.38 -5.92 -5.55
C LEU A 31 -1.73 -6.65 -5.56
N ARG A 32 -2.86 -5.92 -5.63
CA ARG A 32 -4.21 -6.51 -5.74
C ARG A 32 -4.36 -7.38 -6.98
N VAL A 33 -3.85 -6.92 -8.13
CA VAL A 33 -3.85 -7.72 -9.37
C VAL A 33 -3.02 -8.99 -9.20
N ARG A 34 -1.84 -8.89 -8.58
CA ARG A 34 -0.97 -10.05 -8.34
C ARG A 34 -1.55 -11.02 -7.32
N GLU A 35 -2.21 -10.52 -6.27
CA GLU A 35 -2.95 -11.32 -5.28
C GLU A 35 -4.05 -12.15 -5.94
N ALA A 36 -4.84 -11.53 -6.82
CA ALA A 36 -5.87 -12.22 -7.58
C ALA A 36 -5.29 -13.31 -8.50
N GLN A 37 -4.15 -13.04 -9.15
CA GLN A 37 -3.46 -14.03 -9.97
C GLN A 37 -2.97 -15.22 -9.13
N LEU A 38 -2.33 -14.97 -7.98
CA LEU A 38 -1.86 -16.03 -7.08
C LEU A 38 -3.01 -16.89 -6.56
N HIS A 39 -4.16 -16.30 -6.23
CA HIS A 39 -5.35 -17.06 -5.88
C HIS A 39 -5.86 -17.96 -7.02
N GLY A 40 -5.82 -17.46 -8.26
CA GLY A 40 -6.12 -18.25 -9.45
C GLY A 40 -5.15 -19.41 -9.62
N ASP A 41 -3.85 -19.16 -9.45
CA ASP A 41 -2.80 -20.16 -9.59
C ASP A 41 -2.88 -21.23 -8.49
N LEU A 42 -3.18 -20.84 -7.24
CA LEU A 42 -3.44 -21.74 -6.12
C LEU A 42 -4.62 -22.66 -6.41
N SER A 43 -5.71 -22.09 -6.94
CA SER A 43 -6.90 -22.85 -7.30
C SER A 43 -6.61 -23.84 -8.43
N ALA A 44 -5.81 -23.44 -9.42
CA ALA A 44 -5.38 -24.31 -10.53
C ALA A 44 -4.40 -25.40 -10.09
N ALA A 45 -3.59 -25.14 -9.05
CA ALA A 45 -2.60 -26.06 -8.50
C ALA A 45 -3.14 -26.94 -7.36
N ALA A 46 -4.44 -26.94 -7.06
CA ALA A 46 -5.01 -27.49 -5.83
C ALA A 46 -4.62 -28.96 -5.50
N THR A 47 -4.25 -29.78 -6.49
CA THR A 47 -3.82 -31.17 -6.27
C THR A 47 -2.30 -31.36 -6.26
N ASP A 48 -1.52 -30.31 -6.50
CA ASP A 48 -0.06 -30.29 -6.43
C ASP A 48 0.37 -29.62 -5.13
N HIS A 49 0.62 -30.43 -4.11
CA HIS A 49 0.90 -29.94 -2.76
C HIS A 49 2.17 -29.08 -2.68
N GLU A 50 3.24 -29.46 -3.38
CA GLU A 50 4.49 -28.70 -3.37
C GLU A 50 4.29 -27.32 -4.01
N LYS A 51 3.58 -27.27 -5.14
CA LYS A 51 3.24 -26.02 -5.80
C LYS A 51 2.33 -25.13 -4.95
N VAL A 52 1.33 -25.72 -4.28
CA VAL A 52 0.44 -24.98 -3.35
C VAL A 52 1.25 -24.34 -2.23
N LEU A 53 2.17 -25.07 -1.61
CA LEU A 53 3.02 -24.51 -0.53
C LEU A 53 3.87 -23.33 -1.01
N SER A 54 4.45 -23.42 -2.21
CA SER A 54 5.23 -22.32 -2.80
C SER A 54 4.36 -21.08 -3.05
N LEU A 55 3.21 -21.25 -3.70
CA LEU A 55 2.31 -20.15 -4.02
C LEU A 55 1.69 -19.51 -2.77
N ASP A 56 1.43 -20.31 -1.73
CA ASP A 56 0.92 -19.84 -0.45
C ASP A 56 1.97 -19.03 0.32
N ALA A 57 3.26 -19.39 0.22
CA ALA A 57 4.35 -18.56 0.74
C ALA A 57 4.43 -17.21 0.01
N GLU A 58 4.38 -17.21 -1.33
CA GLU A 58 4.34 -15.97 -2.12
C GLU A 58 3.13 -15.09 -1.78
N LEU A 59 1.96 -15.69 -1.57
CA LEU A 59 0.75 -14.98 -1.18
C LEU A 59 0.91 -14.31 0.20
N ARG A 60 1.50 -15.01 1.18
CA ARG A 60 1.75 -14.43 2.51
C ARG A 60 2.70 -13.24 2.44
N ASP A 61 3.78 -13.36 1.66
CA ASP A 61 4.74 -12.26 1.47
C ASP A 61 4.07 -11.06 0.80
N LEU A 62 3.22 -11.30 -0.21
CA LEU A 62 2.45 -10.25 -0.86
C LEU A 62 1.50 -9.55 0.11
N VAL A 63 0.77 -10.31 0.93
CA VAL A 63 -0.14 -9.74 1.93
C VAL A 63 0.62 -8.92 2.97
N ALA A 64 1.80 -9.38 3.39
CA ALA A 64 2.66 -8.62 4.30
C ALA A 64 3.15 -7.32 3.66
N GLU A 65 3.57 -7.35 2.38
CA GLU A 65 3.95 -6.15 1.64
C GLU A 65 2.77 -5.18 1.54
N ARG A 66 1.58 -5.66 1.15
CA ARG A 66 0.36 -4.85 1.05
C ARG A 66 0.04 -4.16 2.37
N THR A 67 0.07 -4.90 3.48
CA THR A 67 -0.20 -4.35 4.81
C THR A 67 0.77 -3.22 5.15
N GLY A 68 2.08 -3.40 4.90
CA GLY A 68 3.06 -2.34 5.11
C GLY A 68 2.89 -1.14 4.17
N LEU A 69 2.35 -1.33 2.97
CA LEU A 69 1.97 -0.21 2.09
C LEU A 69 0.73 0.53 2.61
N GLU A 70 -0.26 -0.21 3.12
CA GLU A 70 -1.50 0.33 3.70
C GLU A 70 -1.19 1.16 4.96
N ASP A 71 -0.33 0.66 5.85
CA ASP A 71 0.11 1.38 7.05
C ASP A 71 0.78 2.71 6.68
N ARG A 72 1.74 2.69 5.74
CA ARG A 72 2.40 3.91 5.25
C ARG A 72 1.44 4.87 4.55
N TRP A 73 0.43 4.33 3.86
CA TRP A 73 -0.59 5.15 3.23
C TRP A 73 -1.41 5.88 4.30
N LEU A 74 -1.80 5.21 5.38
CA LEU A 74 -2.53 5.81 6.50
C LEU A 74 -1.70 6.93 7.17
N GLU A 75 -0.44 6.65 7.49
CA GLU A 75 0.47 7.65 8.08
C GLU A 75 0.62 8.91 7.20
N LEU A 76 0.74 8.74 5.88
CA LEU A 76 0.87 9.86 4.95
C LEU A 76 -0.45 10.60 4.72
N ALA A 77 -1.59 9.90 4.82
CA ALA A 77 -2.91 10.51 4.71
C ALA A 77 -3.13 11.46 5.89
N GLU A 78 -2.87 10.99 7.12
CA GLU A 78 -2.93 11.81 8.34
C GLU A 78 -2.00 13.03 8.24
N LEU A 79 -0.74 12.83 7.84
CA LEU A 79 0.20 13.94 7.65
C LEU A 79 -0.28 14.97 6.62
N SER A 80 -0.99 14.53 5.58
CA SER A 80 -1.50 15.41 4.54
C SER A 80 -2.71 16.24 4.98
N GLU A 81 -3.52 15.70 5.89
CA GLU A 81 -4.66 16.39 6.52
C GLU A 81 -4.17 17.40 7.57
N ASP A 82 -3.17 17.03 8.38
CA ASP A 82 -2.59 17.90 9.40
C ASP A 82 -1.81 19.10 8.83
N ALA A 83 -1.27 18.95 7.61
CA ALA A 83 -0.50 20.00 6.93
C ALA A 83 -1.37 20.94 6.05
N GLY A 84 -2.67 20.67 5.92
CA GLY A 84 -3.63 21.41 5.09
C GLY A 84 -4.36 22.53 5.84
#